data_AF-A0A2V2MRH5-F1
#
_entry.id   AF-A0A2V2MRH5-F1
#
_cell.length_a   1.000
_cell.length_b   1.000
_cell.length_c   1.000
_cell.angle_alpha   90.00
_cell.angle_beta   90.00
_cell.angle_gamma   90.00
#
_symmetry.space_group_name_H-M   'P 1'
#
loop_
_entity.id
_entity.type
_entity.pdbx_description
1 polymer ?
#
loop_
_entity_poly.entity_id
_entity_poly.type
_entity_poly.pdbx_seq_one_letter_code
_entity_poly.pdbx_strand_id
1 'polypeptide(L)'
;MMMPVAGINLSATVHDDGERYSAIVLVNNTERYDLIQPGMVGERIPLDVQNVSVRNDSSELSIKPDRGVLTFPPGNYTIRYDAPITAKTIQFLFTEPANATVLLPHPYRIGNPLLTSMQPSGLVTTWSNNSTTVSWNNVRSVELRYYDEKQEHLLFLFAQFWLIIAVVLLLPFFLSRK
;
A
#
# COMPACT_ATOMS: atom_id res chain seq x y z
N MET A 1 30.69 20.26 1.16
CA MET A 1 30.40 19.10 2.00
C MET A 1 29.10 18.49 1.48
N MET A 2 29.16 17.42 0.68
CA MET A 2 27.97 16.75 0.16
C MET A 2 27.49 15.78 1.23
N MET A 3 26.35 16.04 1.84
CA MET A 3 25.70 15.08 2.73
C MET A 3 25.30 13.85 1.91
N PRO A 4 25.55 12.61 2.38
CA PRO A 4 24.90 11.46 1.78
C PRO A 4 23.39 11.67 1.90
N VAL A 5 22.68 11.57 0.78
CA VAL A 5 21.21 11.63 0.79
C VAL A 5 20.74 10.47 1.65
N ALA A 6 20.17 10.78 2.81
CA ALA A 6 19.45 9.80 3.62
C ALA A 6 18.40 9.15 2.70
N GLY A 7 18.40 7.82 2.69
CA GLY A 7 17.64 7.05 1.72
C GLY A 7 16.82 6.00 2.44
N ILE A 8 15.50 6.02 2.22
CA ILE A 8 14.57 5.00 2.70
C ILE A 8 14.16 4.15 1.49
N ASN A 9 14.30 2.83 1.62
CA ASN A 9 13.78 1.87 0.66
C ASN A 9 12.85 0.88 1.38
N LEU A 10 11.56 0.92 1.05
CA LEU A 10 10.53 0.09 1.64
C LEU A 10 10.08 -0.98 0.64
N SER A 11 10.07 -2.23 1.09
CA SER A 11 9.50 -3.37 0.37
C SER A 11 8.44 -4.01 1.24
N ALA A 12 7.18 -3.98 0.80
CA ALA A 12 6.06 -4.60 1.49
C ALA A 12 5.50 -5.78 0.67
N THR A 13 5.23 -6.88 1.34
CA THR A 13 4.60 -8.07 0.77
C THR A 13 3.29 -8.32 1.47
N VAL A 14 2.19 -8.27 0.73
CA VAL A 14 0.86 -8.63 1.22
C VAL A 14 0.80 -10.14 1.40
N HIS A 15 0.21 -10.60 2.51
CA HIS A 15 0.01 -12.02 2.78
C HIS A 15 -1.10 -12.59 1.90
N ASP A 16 -1.16 -13.91 1.77
CA ASP A 16 -2.19 -14.60 0.98
C ASP A 16 -3.61 -14.33 1.51
N ASP A 17 -3.73 -14.04 2.81
CA ASP A 17 -4.99 -13.64 3.46
C ASP A 17 -5.49 -12.26 2.99
N GLY A 18 -4.62 -11.40 2.47
CA GLY A 18 -4.93 -10.03 2.05
C GLY A 18 -5.33 -9.08 3.17
N GLU A 19 -5.11 -9.47 4.42
CA GLU A 19 -5.51 -8.70 5.60
C GLU A 19 -4.28 -8.16 6.35
N ARG A 20 -3.07 -8.62 6.01
CA ARG A 20 -1.80 -8.17 6.60
C ARG A 20 -0.71 -8.05 5.54
N TYR A 21 0.31 -7.25 5.84
CA TYR A 21 1.54 -7.20 5.06
C TYR A 21 2.77 -7.29 5.97
N SER A 22 3.84 -7.84 5.41
CA SER A 22 5.19 -7.79 6.00
C SER A 22 6.01 -6.75 5.26
N ALA A 23 6.61 -5.81 6.00
CA ALA A 23 7.47 -4.79 5.44
C ALA A 23 8.93 -4.99 5.84
N ILE A 24 9.82 -4.72 4.89
CA ILE A 24 11.27 -4.62 5.08
C ILE A 24 11.66 -3.21 4.66
N VAL A 25 12.22 -2.45 5.58
CA VAL A 25 12.64 -1.07 5.36
C VAL A 25 14.14 -0.99 5.55
N LEU A 26 14.84 -0.59 4.50
CA LEU A 26 16.25 -0.25 4.54
C LEU A 26 16.34 1.25 4.75
N VAL A 27 17.02 1.66 5.82
CA VAL A 27 17.27 3.07 6.08
C VAL A 27 18.76 3.34 6.15
N ASN A 28 19.18 4.38 5.45
CA ASN A 28 20.58 4.80 5.35
C ASN A 28 20.74 6.18 5.96
N ASN A 29 21.61 6.29 6.97
CA ASN A 29 22.01 7.53 7.62
C ASN A 29 20.81 8.35 8.14
N THR A 30 19.84 7.68 8.76
CA THR A 30 18.78 8.34 9.54
C THR A 30 18.92 8.00 11.02
N GLU A 31 18.31 8.84 11.85
CA GLU A 31 18.19 8.63 13.30
C GLU A 31 16.76 8.20 13.69
N ARG A 32 15.81 8.28 12.74
CA ARG A 32 14.39 8.14 13.02
C ARG A 32 13.62 7.52 11.86
N TYR A 33 12.70 6.61 12.19
CA TYR A 33 11.70 6.08 11.26
C TYR A 33 10.30 6.12 11.89
N ASP A 34 9.33 6.66 11.16
CA ASP A 34 7.95 6.80 11.62
C ASP A 34 7.10 5.63 11.09
N LEU A 35 6.58 4.82 11.99
CA LEU A 35 5.58 3.78 11.77
C LEU A 35 4.18 4.38 11.98
N ILE A 36 3.74 5.15 11.00
CA ILE A 36 2.48 5.90 11.05
C ILE A 36 1.63 5.67 9.80
N GLN A 37 0.32 5.84 9.96
CA GLN A 37 -0.66 5.83 8.89
C GLN A 37 -1.52 7.11 8.94
N PRO A 38 -2.11 7.56 7.82
CA PRO A 38 -3.04 8.67 7.84
C PRO A 38 -4.37 8.24 8.48
N GLY A 39 -4.89 9.10 9.35
CA GLY A 39 -6.22 8.97 9.92
C GLY A 39 -7.31 9.56 9.04
N MET A 40 -8.56 9.54 9.53
CA MET A 40 -9.73 9.92 8.74
C MET A 40 -9.73 11.39 8.30
N VAL A 41 -9.06 12.26 9.07
CA VAL A 41 -8.97 13.70 8.83
C VAL A 41 -7.53 14.11 8.44
N GLY A 42 -6.70 13.13 8.09
CA GLY A 42 -5.28 13.34 7.74
C GLY A 42 -4.34 13.45 8.95
N GLU A 43 -4.82 13.16 10.16
CA GLU A 43 -3.98 13.03 11.35
C GLU A 43 -2.97 11.88 11.21
N ARG A 44 -1.84 11.96 11.91
CA ARG A 44 -0.83 10.89 11.92
C ARG A 44 -1.15 9.94 13.07
N ILE A 45 -1.56 8.71 12.74
CA ILE A 45 -1.89 7.67 13.72
C ILE A 45 -0.75 6.66 13.78
N PRO A 46 -0.28 6.24 14.97
CA PRO A 46 0.67 5.13 15.11
C PRO A 46 0.12 3.86 14.46
N LEU A 47 0.95 3.21 13.64
CA LEU A 47 0.61 1.94 13.02
C LEU A 47 0.64 0.81 14.07
N ASP A 48 -0.37 -0.06 14.07
CA ASP A 48 -0.42 -1.24 14.94
C ASP A 48 0.49 -2.34 14.38
N VAL A 49 1.77 -2.29 14.76
CA VAL A 49 2.81 -3.17 14.23
C VAL A 49 3.08 -4.37 15.12
N GLN A 50 3.34 -5.51 14.50
CA GLN A 50 3.76 -6.75 15.14
C GLN A 50 5.14 -7.19 14.63
N ASN A 51 5.81 -8.05 15.41
CA ASN A 51 7.11 -8.64 15.03
C ASN A 51 8.19 -7.62 14.62
N VAL A 52 8.19 -6.45 15.27
CA VAL A 52 9.16 -5.39 14.98
C VAL A 52 10.57 -5.87 15.34
N SER A 53 11.47 -5.87 14.36
CA SER A 53 12.89 -6.13 14.56
C SER A 53 13.70 -5.06 13.84
N VAL A 54 14.72 -4.54 14.53
CA VAL A 54 15.65 -3.54 13.98
C VAL A 54 17.02 -4.17 14.00
N ARG A 55 17.66 -4.28 12.84
CA ARG A 55 18.95 -4.94 12.71
C ARG A 55 19.94 -4.04 11.97
N ASN A 56 21.14 -3.94 12.54
CA ASN A 56 22.31 -3.37 11.87
C ASN A 56 23.19 -4.52 11.33
N ASP A 57 24.20 -4.22 10.53
CA ASP A 57 25.14 -5.17 9.95
C ASP A 57 25.78 -6.08 11.01
N SER A 58 25.97 -5.57 12.23
CA SER A 58 26.69 -6.28 13.30
C SER A 58 25.79 -6.92 14.37
N SER A 59 24.56 -6.44 14.60
CA SER A 59 23.70 -6.94 15.68
C SER A 59 22.23 -6.53 15.53
N GLU A 60 21.35 -7.27 16.19
CA GLU A 60 19.94 -6.92 16.35
C GLU A 60 19.76 -5.99 17.56
N LEU A 61 19.06 -4.88 17.35
CA LEU A 61 18.72 -3.92 18.39
C LEU A 61 17.27 -4.14 18.83
N SER A 62 17.08 -4.38 20.12
CA SER A 62 15.74 -4.48 20.73
C SER A 62 15.19 -3.08 21.00
N ILE A 63 14.78 -2.38 19.93
CA ILE A 63 14.15 -1.06 19.99
C ILE A 63 12.64 -1.24 19.85
N LYS A 64 11.89 -0.63 20.75
CA LYS A 64 10.42 -0.60 20.68
C LYS A 64 9.97 0.76 20.15
N PRO A 65 8.94 0.80 19.30
CA PRO A 65 8.36 2.06 18.86
C PRO A 65 7.69 2.77 20.03
N ASP A 66 8.00 4.06 20.20
CA ASP A 66 7.28 4.95 21.12
C ASP A 66 6.29 5.79 20.33
N ARG A 67 4.99 5.54 20.52
CA ARG A 67 3.90 6.20 19.77
C ARG A 67 4.11 6.15 18.25
N GLY A 68 4.57 5.01 17.73
CA GLY A 68 4.82 4.81 16.30
C GLY A 68 6.12 5.43 15.80
N VAL A 69 7.04 5.85 16.68
CA VAL A 69 8.35 6.38 16.29
C VAL A 69 9.46 5.43 16.73
N LEU A 70 10.31 5.03 15.79
CA LEU A 70 11.54 4.32 16.06
C LEU A 70 12.71 5.30 16.02
N THR A 71 13.45 5.39 17.11
CA THR A 71 14.65 6.23 17.23
C THR A 71 15.86 5.33 17.44
N PHE A 72 16.92 5.55 16.66
CA PHE A 72 18.16 4.78 16.71
C PHE A 72 19.36 5.69 16.42
N PRO A 73 20.58 5.31 16.84
CA PRO A 73 21.79 6.06 16.49
C PRO A 73 21.94 6.20 14.96
N PRO A 74 22.64 7.23 14.46
CA PRO A 74 22.88 7.38 13.03
C PRO A 74 23.59 6.14 12.45
N GLY A 75 23.04 5.57 11.39
CA GLY A 75 23.62 4.39 10.75
C GLY A 75 22.73 3.75 9.69
N ASN A 76 23.11 2.54 9.27
CA ASN A 76 22.36 1.75 8.31
C ASN A 76 21.59 0.66 9.04
N TYR A 77 20.27 0.64 8.86
CA TYR A 77 19.40 -0.29 9.57
C TYR A 77 18.43 -0.95 8.61
N THR A 78 18.16 -2.22 8.90
CA THR A 78 17.06 -2.98 8.33
C THR A 78 15.98 -3.12 9.39
N ILE A 79 14.81 -2.56 9.13
CA ILE A 79 13.64 -2.64 9.99
C ILE A 79 12.67 -3.63 9.35
N ARG A 80 12.18 -4.60 10.12
CA ARG A 80 11.13 -5.52 9.68
C ARG A 80 9.95 -5.41 10.62
N TYR A 81 8.74 -5.40 10.08
CA TYR A 81 7.51 -5.39 10.86
C TYR A 81 6.36 -5.97 10.04
N ASP A 82 5.34 -6.44 10.74
CA ASP A 82 4.06 -6.83 10.18
C ASP A 82 3.00 -5.82 10.59
N ALA A 83 2.04 -5.52 9.71
CA ALA A 83 0.94 -4.62 10.02
C ALA A 83 -0.37 -5.07 9.37
N PRO A 84 -1.53 -4.78 10.01
CA PRO A 84 -2.83 -5.06 9.45
C PRO A 84 -3.16 -4.13 8.28
N ILE A 85 -3.92 -4.64 7.33
CA ILE A 85 -4.49 -3.88 6.22
C ILE A 85 -5.95 -3.62 6.54
N THR A 86 -6.37 -2.37 6.41
CA THR A 86 -7.77 -1.99 6.60
C THR A 86 -8.40 -1.73 5.24
N ALA A 87 -9.56 -2.33 4.98
CA ALA A 87 -10.34 -2.13 3.75
C ALA A 87 -9.56 -2.37 2.44
N LYS A 88 -8.57 -3.28 2.46
CA LYS A 88 -7.67 -3.58 1.32
C LYS A 88 -6.91 -2.36 0.79
N THR A 89 -6.67 -1.39 1.65
CA THR A 89 -5.90 -0.19 1.35
C THR A 89 -4.64 -0.18 2.19
N ILE A 90 -3.49 -0.06 1.51
CA ILE A 90 -2.18 0.11 2.12
C ILE A 90 -1.79 1.57 1.96
N GLN A 91 -1.36 2.18 3.05
CA GLN A 91 -0.89 3.54 3.07
C GLN A 91 0.47 3.62 3.76
N PHE A 92 1.42 4.28 3.10
CA PHE A 92 2.73 4.58 3.66
C PHE A 92 2.93 6.08 3.71
N LEU A 93 3.48 6.57 4.82
CA LEU A 93 3.88 7.96 5.01
C LEU A 93 5.35 8.01 5.36
N PHE A 94 6.10 8.84 4.65
CA PHE A 94 7.53 9.01 4.84
C PHE A 94 7.83 10.48 5.16
N THR A 95 8.67 10.69 6.18
CA THR A 95 9.12 12.04 6.57
C THR A 95 10.10 12.62 5.54
N GLU A 96 10.86 11.75 4.89
CA GLU A 96 11.74 12.06 3.76
C GLU A 96 11.32 11.27 2.52
N PRO A 97 11.63 11.74 1.30
CA PRO A 97 11.29 10.99 0.10
C PRO A 97 11.94 9.60 0.09
N ALA A 98 11.13 8.58 -0.20
CA ALA A 98 11.50 7.17 -0.15
C ALA A 98 11.19 6.46 -1.47
N ASN A 99 11.85 5.32 -1.67
CA ASN A 99 11.42 4.35 -2.65
C ASN A 99 10.52 3.32 -1.95
N ALA A 100 9.40 2.98 -2.57
CA ALA A 100 8.45 2.03 -2.03
C ALA A 100 8.13 0.97 -3.08
N THR A 101 8.05 -0.29 -2.69
CA THR A 101 7.64 -1.40 -3.53
C THR A 101 6.63 -2.25 -2.77
N VAL A 102 5.51 -2.55 -3.40
CA VAL A 102 4.46 -3.42 -2.86
C VAL A 102 4.30 -4.62 -3.77
N LEU A 103 4.41 -5.81 -3.18
CA LEU A 103 4.12 -7.08 -3.83
C LEU A 103 2.73 -7.56 -3.40
N LEU A 104 1.86 -7.74 -4.39
CA LEU A 104 0.51 -8.29 -4.25
C LEU A 104 0.48 -9.72 -4.79
N PRO A 105 0.16 -10.73 -3.96
CA PRO A 105 -0.04 -12.09 -4.44
C PRO A 105 -1.39 -12.23 -5.14
N HIS A 106 -1.50 -13.22 -6.03
CA HIS A 106 -2.82 -13.69 -6.51
C HIS A 106 -3.66 -14.17 -5.30
N PRO A 107 -4.98 -13.87 -5.22
CA PRO A 107 -5.87 -13.38 -6.27
C PRO A 107 -6.05 -11.85 -6.32
N TYR A 108 -5.21 -11.07 -5.64
CA TYR A 108 -5.37 -9.61 -5.57
C TYR A 108 -4.95 -8.90 -6.85
N ARG A 109 -5.72 -7.90 -7.24
CA ARG A 109 -5.60 -7.18 -8.51
C ARG A 109 -5.72 -5.67 -8.29
N ILE A 110 -5.21 -4.93 -9.27
CA ILE A 110 -5.19 -3.45 -9.30
C ILE A 110 -5.60 -2.89 -10.67
N GLY A 111 -6.03 -3.75 -11.60
CA GLY A 111 -6.24 -3.37 -13.01
C GLY A 111 -7.55 -2.63 -13.28
N ASN A 112 -8.58 -2.85 -12.47
CA ASN A 112 -9.88 -2.23 -12.65
C ASN A 112 -9.93 -0.82 -12.00
N PRO A 113 -10.04 0.26 -12.80
CA PRO A 113 -10.00 1.64 -12.30
C PRO A 113 -11.17 1.99 -11.35
N LEU A 114 -12.26 1.22 -11.36
CA LEU A 114 -13.40 1.44 -10.46
C LEU A 114 -13.19 0.83 -9.07
N LEU A 115 -12.28 -0.15 -8.96
CA LEU A 115 -12.01 -0.90 -7.73
C LEU A 115 -10.63 -0.61 -7.14
N THR A 116 -9.70 -0.09 -7.94
CA THR A 116 -8.35 0.30 -7.51
C THR A 116 -8.27 1.77 -7.11
N SER A 117 -7.30 2.12 -6.28
CA SER A 117 -6.83 3.48 -6.02
C SER A 117 -5.32 3.41 -5.93
N MET A 118 -4.60 4.29 -6.63
CA MET A 118 -3.14 4.31 -6.61
C MET A 118 -2.65 5.75 -6.64
N GLN A 119 -2.04 6.19 -5.54
CA GLN A 119 -1.60 7.57 -5.39
C GLN A 119 -0.24 7.64 -4.68
N PRO A 120 0.77 8.34 -5.22
CA PRO A 120 0.82 8.85 -6.60
C PRO A 120 0.83 7.69 -7.61
N SER A 121 0.75 8.00 -8.90
CA SER A 121 0.87 6.97 -9.95
C SER A 121 2.16 6.16 -9.75
N GLY A 122 1.99 4.85 -9.56
CA GLY A 122 3.10 3.90 -9.40
C GLY A 122 3.46 3.24 -10.72
N LEU A 123 4.70 2.79 -10.82
CA LEU A 123 5.13 1.90 -11.90
C LEU A 123 4.66 0.48 -11.57
N VAL A 124 3.69 -0.01 -12.34
CA VAL A 124 3.21 -1.40 -12.22
C VAL A 124 4.11 -2.30 -13.06
N THR A 125 4.72 -3.29 -12.44
CA THR A 125 5.46 -4.35 -13.12
C THR A 125 4.86 -5.69 -12.72
N THR A 126 4.26 -6.38 -13.69
CA THR A 126 3.70 -7.72 -13.47
C THR A 126 4.83 -8.74 -13.59
N TRP A 127 5.33 -9.22 -12.45
CA TRP A 127 6.39 -10.23 -12.42
C TRP A 127 5.77 -11.62 -12.23
N SER A 128 5.88 -12.46 -13.27
CA SER A 128 5.41 -13.85 -13.28
C SER A 128 3.89 -14.01 -13.11
N ASN A 129 3.32 -15.10 -13.62
CA ASN A 129 1.88 -15.32 -13.79
C ASN A 129 1.06 -15.37 -12.47
N ASN A 130 1.63 -14.98 -11.32
CA ASN A 130 1.02 -15.14 -10.00
C ASN A 130 1.18 -13.96 -9.02
N SER A 131 1.89 -12.88 -9.38
CA SER A 131 2.05 -11.71 -8.48
C SER A 131 2.15 -10.39 -9.23
N THR A 132 1.62 -9.33 -8.64
CA THR A 132 1.72 -7.96 -9.17
C THR A 132 2.62 -7.12 -8.27
N THR A 133 3.62 -6.47 -8.86
CA THR A 133 4.52 -5.56 -8.14
C THR A 133 4.21 -4.12 -8.54
N VAL A 134 4.09 -3.24 -7.55
CA VAL A 134 3.93 -1.80 -7.77
C VAL A 134 5.08 -1.08 -7.09
N SER A 135 5.78 -0.23 -7.84
CA SER A 135 6.94 0.49 -7.33
C SER A 135 6.78 2.00 -7.51
N TRP A 136 7.26 2.75 -6.54
CA TRP A 136 7.32 4.19 -6.52
C TRP A 136 8.73 4.64 -6.20
N ASN A 137 9.20 5.67 -6.90
CA ASN A 137 10.51 6.26 -6.68
C ASN A 137 10.35 7.67 -6.15
N ASN A 138 11.10 8.02 -5.11
CA ASN A 138 11.17 9.38 -4.57
C ASN A 138 9.79 9.96 -4.15
N VAL A 139 9.04 9.22 -3.33
CA VAL A 139 7.70 9.58 -2.85
C VAL A 139 7.65 9.81 -1.34
N ARG A 140 6.80 10.73 -0.89
CA ARG A 140 6.56 10.99 0.55
C ARG A 140 5.34 10.27 1.11
N SER A 141 4.46 9.82 0.24
CA SER A 141 3.27 9.07 0.60
C SER A 141 2.91 8.12 -0.52
N VAL A 142 2.36 6.97 -0.16
CA VAL A 142 1.79 6.00 -1.10
C VAL A 142 0.46 5.54 -0.57
N GLU A 143 -0.54 5.45 -1.44
CA GLU A 143 -1.79 4.76 -1.23
C GLU A 143 -1.96 3.73 -2.35
N LEU A 144 -2.25 2.49 -1.96
CA LEU A 144 -2.61 1.41 -2.86
C LEU A 144 -3.84 0.70 -2.33
N ARG A 145 -4.97 0.84 -3.04
CA ARG A 145 -6.15 0.01 -2.84
C ARG A 145 -6.19 -1.09 -3.89
N TYR A 146 -6.26 -2.33 -3.42
CA TYR A 146 -6.41 -3.51 -4.27
C TYR A 146 -7.77 -4.17 -4.04
N TYR A 147 -8.14 -5.07 -4.95
CA TYR A 147 -9.39 -5.80 -4.89
C TYR A 147 -9.16 -7.28 -5.22
N ASP A 148 -10.11 -8.14 -4.86
CA ASP A 148 -10.10 -9.55 -5.26
C ASP A 148 -11.03 -9.81 -6.45
N GLU A 149 -10.89 -10.99 -7.05
CA GLU A 149 -11.70 -11.40 -8.20
C GLU A 149 -13.21 -11.44 -7.92
N LYS A 150 -13.62 -11.68 -6.67
CA LYS A 150 -15.05 -11.70 -6.29
C LYS A 150 -15.64 -10.31 -6.34
N GLN A 151 -14.92 -9.29 -5.86
CA GLN A 151 -15.34 -7.90 -5.92
C GLN A 151 -15.50 -7.42 -7.37
N GLU A 152 -14.60 -7.84 -8.26
CA GLU A 152 -14.70 -7.57 -9.69
C GLU A 152 -15.91 -8.26 -10.33
N HIS A 153 -16.16 -9.52 -9.99
CA HIS A 153 -17.35 -10.23 -10.46
C HIS A 153 -18.66 -9.57 -9.99
N LEU A 154 -18.72 -9.14 -8.72
CA LEU A 154 -19.87 -8.42 -8.17
C LEU A 154 -20.11 -7.10 -8.88
N LEU A 155 -19.05 -6.36 -9.24
CA LEU A 155 -19.16 -5.13 -10.01
C LEU A 155 -19.78 -5.38 -11.39
N PHE A 156 -19.38 -6.46 -12.07
CA PHE A 156 -19.97 -6.83 -13.36
C PHE A 156 -21.45 -7.21 -13.23
N LEU A 157 -21.81 -8.00 -12.21
CA LEU A 157 -23.22 -8.33 -11.95
C LEU A 157 -24.04 -7.07 -11.68
N PHE A 158 -23.52 -6.16 -10.85
CA PHE A 158 -24.15 -4.88 -10.58
C PHE A 158 -24.37 -4.07 -11.87
N ALA A 159 -23.35 -3.91 -12.70
CA ALA A 159 -23.44 -3.20 -13.97
C ALA A 159 -24.49 -3.84 -14.92
N GLN A 160 -24.53 -5.16 -14.97
CA GLN A 160 -25.50 -5.90 -15.80
C GLN A 160 -26.94 -5.64 -15.37
N PHE A 161 -27.24 -5.68 -14.07
CA PHE A 161 -28.58 -5.38 -13.56
C PHE A 161 -29.01 -3.95 -13.90
N TRP A 162 -28.13 -2.98 -13.70
CA TRP A 162 -28.43 -1.58 -14.03
C TRP A 162 -28.64 -1.36 -15.53
N LEU A 163 -27.87 -2.05 -16.38
CA LEU A 163 -28.04 -1.97 -17.83
C LEU A 163 -29.42 -2.48 -18.25
N ILE A 164 -29.86 -3.63 -17.72
CA ILE A 164 -31.19 -4.18 -18.03
C ILE A 164 -32.29 -3.19 -17.62
N ILE A 165 -32.20 -2.64 -16.41
CA ILE A 165 -33.16 -1.64 -15.91
C ILE A 165 -33.17 -0.41 -16.83
N ALA A 166 -31.99 0.11 -17.20
CA ALA A 166 -31.87 1.25 -18.10
C ALA A 166 -32.52 0.98 -19.46
N VAL A 167 -32.31 -0.21 -20.04
CA VAL A 167 -32.95 -0.59 -21.31
C VAL A 167 -34.47 -0.66 -21.16
N VAL A 168 -34.98 -1.34 -20.14
CA VAL A 168 -36.44 -1.49 -19.93
C VAL A 168 -37.13 -0.15 -19.74
N LEU A 169 -36.48 0.81 -19.08
CA LEU A 169 -37.04 2.14 -18.84
C LEU A 169 -36.89 3.09 -20.04
N LEU A 170 -35.73 3.07 -20.70
CA LEU A 170 -35.43 4.02 -21.78
C LEU A 170 -36.04 3.60 -23.11
N LEU A 171 -36.09 2.30 -23.41
CA LEU A 171 -36.61 1.78 -24.67
C LEU A 171 -38.06 2.22 -24.95
N PRO A 172 -39.05 2.10 -24.02
CA PRO A 172 -40.40 2.60 -24.26
C PRO A 172 -40.47 4.13 -24.36
N PHE A 173 -39.63 4.87 -23.63
CA PHE A 173 -39.54 6.32 -23.74
C PHE A 173 -39.09 6.75 -25.15
N PHE A 174 -38.11 6.08 -25.72
CA PHE A 174 -37.66 6.35 -27.10
C PHE A 174 -38.66 5.90 -28.15
N LEU A 175 -39.40 4.81 -27.92
CA LEU A 175 -40.45 4.35 -28.83
C LEU A 175 -41.69 5.24 -28.82
N SER A 176 -42.04 5.84 -27.68
CA SER A 176 -43.20 6.73 -27.54
C SER A 176 -42.97 8.14 -28.10
N ARG A 177 -41.72 8.46 -28.49
CA ARG A 177 -41.33 9.76 -29.06
C ARG A 177 -41.33 9.79 -30.59
N LYS A 178 -41.77 8.71 -31.25
CA LYS A 178 -42.11 8.66 -32.67
C LYS A 178 -43.61 8.79 -32.85
#